data_AF-A0A1B0AFF1-F1
#
_entry.id   AF-A0A1B0AFF1-F1
#
_cell.length_a   1.000
_cell.length_b   1.000
_cell.length_c   1.000
_cell.angle_alpha   90.00
_cell.angle_beta   90.00
_cell.angle_gamma   90.00
#
_symmetry.space_group_name_H-M   'P 1'
#
loop_
_entity.id
_entity.type
_entity.pdbx_description
1 polymer ?
#
loop_
_entity_poly.entity_id
_entity_poly.type
_entity_poly.pdbx_seq_one_letter_code
_entity_poly.pdbx_strand_id
1 'polypeptide(L)'
;MNVDTNIKPVLTKAALVLPKKHQEFEALIFEEPKRKSQEIVRNQVSNDEEKRKNEFDIKRARHEVLKFAMNNQRVEKNRKKMMIYHLIDLGAKPPKKPYKNYKEFLAERSRLKQIREERRKFHQLGQNQTGLASVKCRNKSKMEKQRKRRLPVTSIDECYGSVGSKFKQK
;
A
#
# COMPACT_ATOMS: atom_id res chain seq x y z
N MET A 1 -3.74 23.97 38.94
CA MET A 1 -2.34 23.57 39.17
C MET A 1 -2.40 22.38 40.11
N ASN A 2 -2.08 21.17 39.66
CA ASN A 2 -1.98 20.01 40.55
C ASN A 2 -0.58 20.06 41.14
N VAL A 3 -0.46 20.47 42.41
CA VAL A 3 0.82 20.59 43.10
C VAL A 3 0.91 19.45 44.09
N ASP A 4 1.63 18.39 43.72
CA ASP A 4 1.93 17.30 44.64
C ASP A 4 3.14 17.69 45.49
N THR A 5 2.87 18.05 46.75
CA THR A 5 3.90 18.53 47.70
C THR A 5 4.51 17.40 48.55
N ASN A 6 4.10 16.15 48.35
CA ASN A 6 4.40 15.06 49.26
C ASN A 6 5.55 14.18 48.76
N ILE A 7 6.76 14.75 48.66
CA ILE A 7 7.99 13.98 48.41
C ILE A 7 8.90 14.03 49.64
N LYS A 8 9.31 12.86 50.11
CA LYS A 8 10.34 12.71 51.14
C LYS A 8 11.73 12.66 50.46
N PRO A 9 12.60 13.66 50.66
CA PRO A 9 13.94 13.63 50.07
C PRO A 9 14.77 12.52 50.71
N VAL A 10 15.47 11.74 49.88
CA VAL A 10 16.44 10.75 50.35
C VAL A 10 17.81 11.41 50.40
N LEU A 11 18.39 11.50 51.60
CA LEU A 11 19.68 12.15 51.79
C LEU A 11 20.83 11.30 51.23
N THR A 12 21.79 11.95 50.57
CA THR A 12 23.03 11.31 50.11
C THR A 12 24.06 11.25 51.23
N LYS A 13 25.04 10.33 51.12
CA LYS A 13 26.11 10.15 52.14
C LYS A 13 26.89 11.45 52.43
N ALA A 14 27.12 12.27 51.40
CA ALA A 14 27.81 13.55 51.55
C ALA A 14 26.96 14.60 52.30
N ALA A 15 25.63 14.59 52.13
CA ALA A 15 24.72 15.51 52.81
C ALA A 15 24.63 15.25 54.32
N LEU A 16 24.94 14.02 54.78
CA LEU A 16 24.97 13.67 56.20
C LEU A 16 26.17 14.29 56.95
N VAL A 17 27.25 14.64 56.24
CA VAL A 17 28.49 15.18 56.82
C VAL A 17 28.40 16.70 57.05
N LEU A 18 27.48 17.38 56.36
CA LEU A 18 27.31 18.83 56.46
C LEU A 18 26.47 19.20 57.70
N PRO A 19 26.79 20.31 58.40
CA PRO A 19 26.00 20.76 59.53
C PRO A 19 24.57 21.14 59.07
N LYS A 20 23.56 20.59 59.74
CA LYS A 20 22.14 20.77 59.43
C LYS A 20 21.75 22.25 59.57
N LYS A 21 21.70 22.97 58.46
CA LYS A 21 20.94 24.21 58.37
C LYS A 21 19.48 23.83 58.12
N HIS A 22 18.54 24.42 58.84
CA HIS A 22 17.11 24.19 58.64
C HIS A 22 16.74 24.57 57.20
N GLN A 23 16.67 23.58 56.31
CA GLN A 23 16.26 23.74 54.93
C GLN A 23 14.86 23.17 54.79
N GLU A 24 13.88 24.07 54.70
CA GLU A 24 12.54 23.76 54.23
C GLU A 24 12.65 23.45 52.73
N PHE A 25 12.53 22.17 52.38
CA PHE A 25 12.64 21.71 51.00
C PHE A 25 11.28 21.81 50.31
N GLU A 26 11.14 22.77 49.40
CA GLU A 26 9.98 22.90 48.53
C GLU A 26 10.30 22.31 47.15
N ALA A 27 9.55 21.29 46.73
CA ALA A 27 9.69 20.68 45.42
C ALA A 27 8.49 21.03 44.53
N LEU A 28 8.75 21.70 43.42
CA LEU A 28 7.74 22.01 42.40
C LEU A 28 7.82 20.97 41.29
N ILE A 29 6.77 20.15 41.14
CA ILE A 29 6.71 19.07 40.14
C ILE A 29 5.74 19.47 39.04
N PHE A 30 6.21 19.45 37.80
CA PHE A 30 5.36 19.66 36.63
C PHE A 30 5.03 18.31 35.99
N GLU A 31 3.77 17.89 36.06
CA GLU A 31 3.30 16.76 35.26
C GLU A 31 2.89 17.24 33.86
N GLU A 32 3.52 16.67 32.83
CA GLU A 32 3.10 16.92 31.46
C GLU A 32 1.72 16.29 31.19
N PRO A 33 0.81 16.98 30.46
CA PRO A 33 -0.49 16.43 30.14
C PRO A 33 -0.34 15.18 29.25
N LYS A 34 -0.69 14.02 29.80
CA LYS A 34 -0.72 12.75 29.05
C LYS A 34 -1.67 12.90 27.87
N ARG A 35 -1.16 12.71 26.65
CA ARG A 35 -1.98 12.75 25.43
C ARG A 35 -3.05 11.67 25.54
N LYS A 36 -4.33 12.07 25.42
CA LYS A 36 -5.44 11.12 25.24
C LYS A 36 -5.16 10.33 23.96
N SER A 37 -4.83 9.05 24.08
CA SER A 37 -4.81 8.16 22.94
C SER A 37 -6.22 8.14 22.37
N GLN A 38 -6.39 8.64 21.14
CA GLN A 38 -7.64 8.47 20.43
C GLN A 38 -7.85 6.96 20.28
N GLU A 39 -8.85 6.43 20.99
CA GLU A 39 -9.32 5.09 20.74
C GLU A 39 -9.80 5.05 19.28
N ILE A 40 -9.25 4.12 18.51
CA ILE A 40 -9.68 3.88 17.15
C ILE A 40 -11.14 3.46 17.24
N VAL A 41 -12.05 4.37 16.90
CA VAL A 41 -13.47 4.07 16.75
C VAL A 41 -13.58 2.97 15.71
N ARG A 42 -13.76 1.72 16.16
CA ARG A 42 -14.13 0.61 15.30
C ARG A 42 -15.54 0.93 14.85
N ASN A 43 -15.69 1.37 13.61
CA ASN A 43 -17.00 1.55 12.98
C ASN A 43 -17.83 0.29 13.26
N GLN A 44 -18.92 0.47 13.99
CA GLN A 44 -19.88 -0.59 14.25
C GLN A 44 -20.41 -1.04 12.90
N VAL A 45 -20.19 -2.31 12.59
CA VAL A 45 -20.69 -2.95 11.37
C VAL A 45 -22.22 -2.90 11.44
N SER A 46 -22.83 -2.03 10.64
CA SER A 46 -24.28 -1.93 10.51
C SER A 46 -24.85 -3.25 9.99
N ASN A 47 -26.00 -3.67 10.52
CA ASN A 47 -26.75 -4.89 10.18
C ASN A 47 -27.11 -5.07 8.67
N ASP A 48 -26.76 -4.11 7.82
CA ASP A 48 -26.89 -4.20 6.35
C ASP A 48 -25.93 -5.22 5.70
N GLU A 49 -24.93 -5.73 6.44
CA GLU A 49 -24.03 -6.76 5.90
C GLU A 49 -24.73 -8.10 5.64
N GLU A 50 -25.82 -8.43 6.36
CA GLU A 50 -26.48 -9.73 6.21
C GLU A 50 -27.25 -9.87 4.90
N LYS A 51 -27.81 -8.77 4.37
CA LYS A 51 -28.49 -8.76 3.07
C LYS A 51 -27.49 -8.79 1.89
N ARG A 52 -26.26 -8.33 2.08
CA ARG A 52 -25.18 -8.40 1.07
C ARG A 52 -24.46 -9.76 1.02
N LYS A 53 -24.71 -10.68 1.94
CA LYS A 53 -24.08 -12.02 1.96
C LYS A 53 -24.45 -12.88 0.75
N ASN A 54 -25.56 -12.60 0.07
CA ASN A 54 -26.06 -13.41 -1.04
C ASN A 54 -25.56 -12.94 -2.43
N GLU A 55 -24.89 -11.79 -2.52
CA GLU A 55 -24.33 -11.29 -3.78
C GLU A 55 -22.80 -11.45 -3.77
N PHE A 56 -22.24 -11.97 -4.87
CA PHE A 56 -20.80 -12.16 -5.00
C PHE A 56 -20.08 -10.82 -5.21
N ASP A 57 -19.52 -10.26 -4.15
CA ASP A 57 -18.67 -9.07 -4.24
C ASP A 57 -17.26 -9.44 -4.73
N ILE A 58 -16.96 -9.06 -5.98
CA ILE A 58 -15.66 -9.28 -6.61
C ILE A 58 -14.53 -8.61 -5.82
N LYS A 59 -14.76 -7.45 -5.18
CA LYS A 59 -13.72 -6.77 -4.40
C LYS A 59 -13.37 -7.57 -3.16
N ARG A 60 -14.38 -8.06 -2.44
CA ARG A 60 -14.21 -8.96 -1.30
C ARG A 60 -13.49 -10.24 -1.69
N ALA A 61 -13.91 -10.89 -2.78
CA ALA A 61 -13.27 -12.10 -3.28
C ALA A 61 -11.78 -11.89 -3.60
N ARG A 62 -11.40 -10.74 -4.19
CA ARG A 62 -9.98 -10.40 -4.42
C ARG A 62 -9.18 -10.33 -3.12
N HIS A 63 -9.74 -9.72 -2.07
CA HIS A 63 -9.06 -9.64 -0.78
C HIS A 63 -8.96 -11.00 -0.10
N GLU A 64 -9.97 -11.85 -0.22
CA GLU A 64 -9.96 -13.21 0.31
C GLU A 64 -8.92 -14.08 -0.40
N VAL A 65 -8.83 -14.01 -1.73
CA VAL A 65 -7.78 -14.67 -2.52
C VAL A 65 -6.38 -14.18 -2.10
N LEU A 66 -6.22 -12.87 -1.91
CA LEU A 66 -4.95 -12.30 -1.44
C LEU A 66 -4.59 -12.81 -0.03
N LYS A 67 -5.56 -12.84 0.89
CA LYS A 67 -5.39 -13.37 2.26
C LYS A 67 -5.01 -14.85 2.24
N PHE A 68 -5.68 -15.63 1.40
CA PHE A 68 -5.34 -17.03 1.18
C PHE A 68 -3.91 -17.21 0.66
N ALA A 69 -3.51 -16.41 -0.34
CA ALA A 69 -2.15 -16.45 -0.87
C ALA A 69 -1.09 -16.04 0.18
N MET A 70 -1.40 -15.07 1.03
CA MET A 70 -0.51 -14.67 2.14
C MET A 70 -0.35 -15.78 3.19
N ASN A 71 -1.45 -16.44 3.56
CA ASN A 71 -1.44 -17.49 4.59
C ASN A 71 -0.69 -18.76 4.13
N ASN A 72 -0.76 -19.09 2.84
CA ASN A 72 -0.10 -20.27 2.28
C ASN A 72 1.38 -20.05 1.89
N GLN A 73 1.92 -18.85 2.11
CA GLN A 73 3.29 -18.55 1.70
C GLN A 73 4.31 -19.16 2.66
N ARG A 74 5.00 -20.22 2.23
CA ARG A 74 6.01 -20.94 3.04
C ARG A 74 7.26 -20.10 3.35
N VAL A 75 7.62 -19.18 2.45
CA VAL A 75 8.82 -18.35 2.59
C VAL A 75 8.47 -17.08 3.36
N GLU A 76 8.92 -17.00 4.61
CA GLU A 76 8.66 -15.87 5.51
C GLU A 76 9.03 -14.49 4.92
N LYS A 77 10.14 -14.42 4.18
CA LYS A 77 10.54 -13.17 3.48
C LYS A 77 9.49 -12.73 2.45
N ASN A 78 8.86 -13.66 1.75
CA ASN A 78 7.83 -13.35 0.76
C ASN A 78 6.49 -13.03 1.43
N ARG A 79 6.15 -13.74 2.51
CA ARG A 79 4.97 -13.47 3.33
C ARG A 79 5.00 -12.04 3.86
N LYS A 80 6.13 -11.61 4.46
CA LYS A 80 6.32 -10.23 4.94
C LYS A 80 6.17 -9.19 3.82
N LYS A 81 6.71 -9.44 2.63
CA LYS A 81 6.57 -8.54 1.47
C LYS A 81 5.10 -8.39 1.04
N MET A 82 4.37 -9.50 0.95
CA MET A 82 2.94 -9.47 0.60
C MET A 82 2.12 -8.75 1.66
N MET A 83 2.43 -8.96 2.95
CA MET A 83 1.77 -8.27 4.05
C MET A 83 2.00 -6.76 4.01
N ILE A 84 3.25 -6.32 3.79
CA ILE A 84 3.57 -4.89 3.64
C ILE A 84 2.80 -4.29 2.46
N TYR A 85 2.75 -4.98 1.33
CA TYR A 85 1.99 -4.55 0.16
C TYR A 85 0.49 -4.42 0.48
N HIS A 86 -0.10 -5.41 1.14
CA HIS A 86 -1.51 -5.38 1.54
C HIS A 86 -1.81 -4.22 2.48
N LEU A 87 -0.93 -3.94 3.44
CA LEU A 87 -1.07 -2.80 4.35
C LEU A 87 -1.00 -1.46 3.60
N ILE A 88 -0.10 -1.33 2.62
CA ILE A 88 0.00 -0.13 1.78
C ILE A 88 -1.27 0.08 0.96
N ASP A 89 -1.83 -1.00 0.39
CA ASP A 89 -3.12 -0.95 -0.32
C ASP A 89 -4.27 -0.51 0.61
N LEU A 90 -4.19 -0.84 1.90
CA LEU A 90 -5.11 -0.37 2.94
C LEU A 90 -4.81 1.06 3.44
N GLY A 91 -3.79 1.73 2.88
CA GLY A 91 -3.43 3.11 3.21
C GLY A 91 -2.34 3.26 4.27
N ALA A 92 -1.68 2.18 4.69
CA ALA A 92 -0.52 2.28 5.59
C ALA A 92 0.66 2.97 4.88
N LYS A 93 1.45 3.74 5.64
CA LYS A 93 2.66 4.36 5.12
C LYS A 93 3.70 3.27 4.76
N PRO A 94 4.33 3.33 3.58
CA PRO A 94 5.32 2.35 3.19
C PRO A 94 6.57 2.45 4.09
N PRO A 95 7.29 1.33 4.31
CA PRO A 95 8.51 1.33 5.11
C PRO A 95 9.60 2.20 4.47
N LYS A 96 10.37 2.89 5.31
CA LYS A 96 11.47 3.75 4.85
C LYS A 96 12.57 2.91 4.20
N LYS A 97 13.05 3.35 3.04
CA LYS A 97 14.19 2.71 2.36
C LYS A 97 15.48 2.99 3.13
N PRO A 98 16.47 2.09 3.10
CA PRO A 98 17.78 2.35 3.70
C PRO A 98 18.44 3.56 3.03
N TYR A 99 19.19 4.33 3.81
CA TYR A 99 20.01 5.41 3.29
C TYR A 99 21.14 4.83 2.43
N LYS A 100 21.36 5.44 1.26
CA LYS A 100 22.41 5.07 0.30
C LYS A 100 23.06 6.34 -0.22
N ASN A 101 24.34 6.26 -0.60
CA ASN A 101 24.98 7.38 -1.30
C ASN A 101 24.31 7.61 -2.66
N TYR A 102 24.17 8.87 -3.07
CA TYR A 102 23.50 9.23 -4.31
C TYR A 102 24.14 8.58 -5.55
N LYS A 103 25.48 8.54 -5.62
CA LYS A 103 26.19 7.93 -6.76
C LYS A 103 25.94 6.43 -6.85
N GLU A 104 25.95 5.74 -5.72
CA GLU A 104 25.63 4.30 -5.63
C GLU A 104 24.18 4.01 -6.01
N PHE A 105 23.25 4.84 -5.55
CA PHE A 105 21.83 4.72 -5.88
C PHE A 105 21.58 4.86 -7.38
N LEU A 106 22.22 5.82 -8.05
CA LEU A 106 22.12 6.00 -9.49
C LEU A 106 22.72 4.81 -10.25
N ALA A 107 23.88 4.31 -9.84
CA ALA A 107 24.52 3.16 -10.45
C ALA A 107 23.64 1.89 -10.34
N GLU A 108 23.09 1.62 -9.15
CA GLU A 108 22.16 0.51 -8.92
C GLU A 108 20.91 0.64 -9.80
N ARG A 109 20.32 1.84 -9.88
CA ARG A 109 19.14 2.10 -10.70
C ARG A 109 19.41 1.88 -12.20
N SER A 110 20.57 2.33 -12.69
CA SER A 110 20.99 2.13 -14.08
C SER A 110 21.17 0.64 -14.40
N ARG A 111 21.91 -0.08 -13.53
CA ARG A 111 22.12 -1.53 -13.67
C ARG A 111 20.81 -2.32 -13.68
N LEU A 112 19.89 -2.03 -12.76
CA LEU A 112 18.58 -2.68 -12.72
C LEU A 112 17.73 -2.37 -13.96
N LYS A 113 17.87 -1.18 -14.54
CA LYS A 113 17.19 -0.81 -15.79
C LYS A 113 17.72 -1.62 -16.97
N GLN A 114 19.05 -1.73 -17.11
CA GLN A 114 19.69 -2.55 -18.15
C GLN A 114 19.25 -4.01 -18.08
N ILE A 115 19.30 -4.62 -16.89
CA ILE A 115 18.84 -6.02 -16.69
C ILE A 115 17.36 -6.18 -17.08
N ARG A 116 16.50 -5.21 -16.79
CA ARG A 116 15.08 -5.25 -17.19
C ARG A 116 14.91 -5.14 -18.70
N GLU A 117 15.69 -4.29 -19.35
CA GLU A 117 15.67 -4.14 -20.80
C GLU A 117 16.18 -5.39 -21.51
N GLU A 118 17.26 -5.99 -21.01
CA GLU A 118 17.79 -7.27 -21.48
C GLU A 118 16.76 -8.39 -21.33
N ARG A 119 16.12 -8.51 -20.16
CA ARG A 119 15.04 -9.48 -19.94
C ARG A 119 13.85 -9.25 -20.86
N ARG A 120 13.49 -7.99 -21.11
CA ARG A 120 12.41 -7.65 -22.04
C ARG A 120 12.78 -8.02 -23.48
N LYS A 121 14.00 -7.69 -23.92
CA LYS A 121 14.52 -8.07 -25.23
C LYS A 121 14.55 -9.60 -25.39
N PHE A 122 15.03 -10.32 -24.37
CA PHE A 122 15.05 -11.78 -24.35
C PHE A 122 13.64 -12.38 -24.46
N HIS A 123 12.69 -11.90 -23.65
CA HIS A 123 11.29 -12.34 -23.74
C HIS A 123 10.67 -12.03 -25.12
N GLN A 124 11.06 -10.91 -25.72
CA GLN A 124 10.60 -10.51 -27.06
C GLN A 124 11.25 -11.35 -28.17
N LEU A 125 12.51 -11.78 -28.04
CA LEU A 125 13.19 -12.61 -29.03
C LEU A 125 12.48 -13.95 -29.24
N GLY A 126 12.01 -14.60 -28.17
CA GLY A 126 11.20 -15.82 -28.29
C GLY A 126 9.84 -15.60 -28.97
N GLN A 127 9.23 -14.43 -28.77
CA GLN A 127 7.98 -14.06 -29.45
C GLN A 127 8.21 -13.69 -30.93
N ASN A 128 9.36 -13.10 -31.26
CA ASN A 128 9.68 -12.73 -32.63
C ASN A 128 10.10 -13.95 -33.46
N GLN A 129 10.86 -14.90 -32.90
CA GLN A 129 11.37 -16.03 -33.68
C GLN A 129 10.27 -17.04 -34.06
N THR A 130 9.29 -17.28 -33.18
CA THR A 130 8.17 -18.21 -33.43
C THR A 130 6.85 -17.50 -33.81
N GLY A 131 6.70 -16.21 -33.47
CA GLY A 131 5.46 -15.45 -33.67
C GLY A 131 5.45 -14.47 -34.86
N LEU A 132 6.58 -14.28 -35.57
CA LEU A 132 6.60 -13.46 -36.80
C LEU A 132 5.80 -14.08 -37.95
N ALA A 133 5.54 -15.40 -37.92
CA ALA A 133 4.91 -16.11 -39.04
C ALA A 133 3.37 -16.25 -38.98
N SER A 134 2.70 -16.07 -37.82
CA SER A 134 1.25 -16.41 -37.75
C SER A 134 0.29 -15.28 -37.40
N VAL A 135 0.73 -14.10 -36.96
CA VAL A 135 -0.22 -13.03 -36.66
C VAL A 135 0.22 -11.69 -37.24
N LYS A 136 -0.30 -11.39 -38.43
CA LYS A 136 -0.50 -10.01 -38.91
C LYS A 136 -1.53 -9.32 -37.98
N CYS A 137 -1.17 -9.09 -36.72
CA CYS A 137 -1.89 -8.15 -35.88
C CYS A 137 -1.70 -6.79 -36.52
N ARG A 138 -2.70 -6.32 -37.28
CA ARG A 138 -2.77 -4.95 -37.79
C ARG A 138 -2.52 -4.01 -36.61
N ASN A 139 -1.32 -3.45 -36.53
CA ASN A 139 -0.93 -2.51 -35.47
C ASN A 139 -1.75 -1.24 -35.68
N LYS A 140 -2.98 -1.22 -35.18
CA LYS A 140 -3.78 -0.01 -35.06
C LYS A 140 -2.91 1.00 -34.34
N SER A 141 -2.64 2.13 -34.99
CA SER A 141 -1.73 3.14 -34.45
C SER A 141 -2.25 3.57 -33.07
N LYS A 142 -1.35 4.02 -32.18
CA LYS A 142 -1.76 4.52 -30.85
C LYS A 142 -2.87 5.58 -30.96
N MET A 143 -2.87 6.36 -32.05
CA MET A 143 -3.89 7.35 -32.38
C MET A 143 -5.26 6.72 -32.62
N GLU A 144 -5.35 5.61 -33.34
CA GLU A 144 -6.62 4.92 -33.60
C GLU A 144 -7.23 4.35 -32.30
N LYS A 145 -6.39 3.80 -31.41
CA LYS A 145 -6.82 3.32 -30.08
C LYS A 145 -7.30 4.47 -29.18
N GLN A 146 -6.63 5.63 -29.21
CA GLN A 146 -7.04 6.80 -28.44
C GLN A 146 -8.36 7.39 -28.96
N ARG A 147 -8.55 7.42 -30.28
CA ARG A 147 -9.82 7.87 -30.88
C ARG A 147 -10.99 7.02 -30.39
N LYS A 148 -10.88 5.68 -30.44
CA LYS A 148 -11.94 4.78 -29.95
C LYS A 148 -12.27 4.96 -28.45
N ARG A 149 -11.28 5.30 -27.63
CA ARG A 149 -11.47 5.53 -26.18
C ARG A 149 -12.07 6.89 -25.84
N ARG A 150 -12.01 7.85 -26.78
CA ARG A 150 -12.50 9.22 -26.61
C ARG A 150 -13.79 9.48 -27.37
N LEU A 151 -14.39 8.46 -27.99
CA LEU A 151 -15.67 8.59 -28.64
C LEU A 151 -16.75 8.88 -27.59
N PRO A 152 -17.69 9.79 -27.87
CA PRO A 152 -18.84 10.02 -27.01
C PRO A 152 -19.68 8.74 -26.89
N VAL A 153 -20.40 8.58 -25.77
CA VAL A 153 -21.24 7.41 -25.49
C VAL A 153 -22.29 7.17 -26.59
N THR A 154 -22.68 8.23 -27.31
CA THR A 154 -23.63 8.19 -28.42
C THR A 154 -23.10 7.50 -29.68
N SER A 155 -21.78 7.33 -29.84
CA SER A 155 -21.16 6.73 -31.05
C SER A 155 -20.45 5.41 -30.77
N ILE A 156 -20.82 4.72 -29.69
CA ILE A 156 -20.28 3.40 -29.35
C ILE A 156 -20.59 2.38 -30.47
N ASP A 157 -21.78 2.48 -31.08
CA ASP A 157 -22.25 1.55 -32.12
C ASP A 157 -21.45 1.63 -33.42
N GLU A 158 -20.75 2.74 -33.70
CA GLU A 158 -19.86 2.86 -34.87
C GLU A 158 -18.61 1.99 -34.76
N CYS A 159 -18.22 1.60 -33.53
CA CYS A 159 -17.03 0.79 -33.28
C CYS A 159 -17.25 -0.71 -33.40
N TYR A 160 -18.51 -1.15 -33.31
CA TYR A 160 -18.93 -2.54 -33.38
C TYR A 160 -19.62 -2.77 -34.73
N GLY A 161 -19.33 -3.88 -35.41
CA GLY A 161 -19.96 -4.15 -36.70
C GLY A 161 -21.47 -4.30 -36.55
N SER A 162 -22.26 -3.62 -37.38
CA SER A 162 -23.71 -3.79 -37.42
C SER A 162 -24.03 -5.22 -37.87
N VAL A 163 -24.78 -5.98 -37.05
CA VAL A 163 -25.25 -7.31 -37.43
C VAL A 163 -26.51 -7.14 -38.28
N GLY A 164 -26.40 -7.34 -39.59
CA GLY A 164 -27.56 -7.34 -40.49
C GLY A 164 -28.46 -8.55 -40.21
N SER A 165 -29.78 -8.34 -40.09
CA SER A 165 -30.74 -9.42 -39.93
C SER A 165 -30.77 -10.29 -41.19
N LYS A 166 -30.53 -11.60 -41.04
CA LYS A 166 -30.59 -12.56 -42.17
C LYS A 166 -32.01 -12.98 -42.55
N PHE A 167 -33.04 -12.41 -41.92
CA PHE A 167 -34.42 -12.76 -42.23
C PHE A 167 -34.87 -12.03 -43.51
N LYS A 168 -35.24 -12.80 -44.54
CA LYS A 168 -35.98 -12.26 -45.68
C LYS A 168 -37.33 -11.78 -45.16
N GLN A 169 -37.63 -10.50 -45.34
CA GLN A 169 -38.99 -10.02 -45.13
C GLN A 169 -39.91 -10.72 -46.14
N LYS A 170 -41.02 -11.26 -45.65
CA LYS A 170 -42.08 -11.86 -46.46
C LYS A 170 -42.93 -10.78 -47.10
#